data_AF-A0A1C0AIV3-F1
#
_entry.id   AF-A0A1C0AIV3-F1
#
_cell.length_a   1.000
_cell.length_b   1.000
_cell.length_c   1.000
_cell.angle_alpha   90.00
_cell.angle_beta   90.00
_cell.angle_gamma   90.00
#
_symmetry.space_group_name_H-M   'P 1'
#
loop_
_entity.id
_entity.type
_entity.pdbx_description
1 polymer ?
#
loop_
_entity_poly.entity_id
_entity_poly.type
_entity_poly.pdbx_seq_one_letter_code
_entity_poly.pdbx_strand_id
1 'polypeptide(L)'
;MDLATDIVLGVAAVLLAVAGIIGVNRIAEGPTQLDRSVAADLIVAVAVASLGAWTVWSDGPTEVLILLLLSLLGFTGAVSVARLVADRMATRRQYRSSGEGKGQ
;
A
#
# COMPACT_ATOMS: atom_id res chain seq x y z
N MET A 1 6.07 -3.13 -31.48
CA MET A 1 6.29 -2.27 -30.30
C MET A 1 6.45 -0.84 -30.81
N ASP A 2 5.47 0.01 -30.55
CA ASP A 2 5.52 1.42 -30.97
C ASP A 2 6.52 2.18 -30.08
N LEU A 3 7.33 3.06 -30.66
CA LEU A 3 8.31 3.91 -29.94
C LEU A 3 7.68 4.65 -28.75
N ALA A 4 6.41 5.04 -28.87
CA ALA A 4 5.65 5.67 -27.81
C ALA A 4 5.48 4.76 -26.59
N THR A 5 5.20 3.47 -26.79
CA THR A 5 5.02 2.47 -25.73
C THR A 5 6.32 2.29 -24.94
N ASP A 6 7.46 2.21 -25.63
CA ASP A 6 8.76 2.06 -24.97
C ASP A 6 9.13 3.27 -24.11
N ILE A 7 8.84 4.49 -24.59
CA ILE A 7 9.06 5.72 -23.81
C ILE A 7 8.16 5.73 -22.57
N VAL A 8 6.88 5.39 -22.73
CA VAL A 8 5.92 5.36 -21.63
C VAL A 8 6.33 4.33 -20.58
N LEU A 9 6.73 3.13 -20.99
CA LEU A 9 7.22 2.08 -20.08
C LEU A 9 8.50 2.50 -19.37
N GLY A 10 9.43 3.16 -20.06
CA GLY A 10 10.65 3.70 -19.45
C GLY A 10 10.36 4.74 -18.37
N VAL A 11 9.47 5.70 -18.65
CA VAL A 11 9.05 6.72 -17.67
C VAL A 11 8.33 6.06 -16.48
N ALA A 12 7.42 5.12 -16.76
CA ALA A 12 6.71 4.39 -15.71
C ALA A 12 7.67 3.61 -14.81
N ALA A 13 8.67 2.93 -15.37
CA ALA A 13 9.68 2.20 -14.60
C ALA A 13 10.48 3.13 -13.67
N VAL A 14 10.88 4.31 -14.15
CA VAL A 14 11.57 5.31 -13.31
C VAL A 14 10.67 5.80 -12.17
N LEU A 15 9.41 6.12 -12.47
CA LEU A 15 8.45 6.58 -11.46
C LEU A 15 8.17 5.49 -10.42
N LEU A 16 8.01 4.24 -10.85
CA LEU A 16 7.79 3.10 -9.96
C LEU A 16 9.01 2.82 -9.08
N ALA A 17 10.23 2.95 -9.62
CA ALA A 17 11.45 2.83 -8.83
C ALA A 17 11.55 3.92 -7.76
N VAL A 18 11.26 5.18 -8.12
CA VAL A 18 11.23 6.30 -7.17
C VAL A 18 10.15 6.08 -6.10
N ALA A 19 8.95 5.67 -6.50
CA ALA A 19 7.87 5.34 -5.56
C ALA A 19 8.26 4.20 -4.60
N GLY A 20 8.94 3.16 -5.12
CA GLY A 20 9.46 2.06 -4.32
C GLY A 20 10.49 2.52 -3.28
N ILE A 21 11.44 3.36 -3.67
CA ILE A 21 12.45 3.94 -2.76
C ILE A 21 11.77 4.75 -1.65
N ILE A 22 10.82 5.62 -2.02
CA ILE A 22 10.05 6.41 -1.06
C ILE A 22 9.28 5.51 -0.10
N GLY A 23 8.61 4.46 -0.62
CA GLY A 23 7.86 3.51 0.18
C GLY A 23 8.74 2.76 1.18
N VAL A 24 9.89 2.25 0.74
CA VAL A 24 10.86 1.56 1.61
C VAL A 24 11.36 2.51 2.70
N ASN A 25 11.73 3.75 2.34
CA ASN A 25 12.20 4.72 3.32
C ASN A 25 11.12 5.03 4.36
N ARG A 26 9.85 5.13 3.93
CA ARG A 26 8.72 5.40 4.80
C ARG A 26 8.35 4.24 5.71
N ILE A 27 8.54 2.98 5.27
CA ILE A 27 8.41 1.82 6.15
C ILE A 27 9.46 1.85 7.26
N ALA A 28 10.70 2.24 6.94
CA ALA A 28 11.81 2.28 7.88
C ALA A 28 11.70 3.42 8.90
N GLU A 29 11.40 4.63 8.44
CA GLU A 29 11.38 5.85 9.26
C GLU A 29 9.99 6.18 9.85
N GLY A 30 8.93 5.52 9.38
CA GLY A 30 7.54 5.86 9.69
C GLY A 30 7.25 5.91 11.21
N PRO A 31 6.77 7.05 11.76
CA PRO A 31 6.58 7.26 13.20
C PRO A 31 5.29 6.61 13.75
N THR A 32 4.32 6.27 12.89
CA THR A 32 3.04 5.69 13.29
C THR A 32 2.84 4.33 12.64
N GLN A 33 2.10 3.42 13.31
CA GLN A 33 1.77 2.11 12.72
C GLN A 33 0.94 2.24 11.44
N LEU A 34 0.11 3.28 11.35
CA LEU A 34 -0.65 3.62 10.16
C LEU A 34 0.25 3.96 8.97
N ASP A 35 1.26 4.78 9.19
CA ASP A 35 2.16 5.23 8.13
C ASP A 35 2.92 4.05 7.52
N ARG A 36 3.36 3.12 8.38
CA ARG A 36 4.03 1.89 7.96
C ARG A 36 3.09 0.95 7.19
N SER A 37 1.84 0.78 7.63
CA SER A 37 0.88 -0.06 6.91
C SER A 37 0.50 0.53 5.56
N VAL A 38 0.34 1.85 5.47
CA VAL A 38 0.08 2.54 4.21
C VAL A 38 1.29 2.44 3.27
N ALA A 39 2.50 2.58 3.80
CA ALA A 39 3.71 2.42 3.00
C ALA A 39 3.89 0.97 2.50
N ALA A 40 3.52 -0.04 3.30
CA ALA A 40 3.51 -1.43 2.85
C ALA A 40 2.49 -1.67 1.73
N ASP A 41 1.28 -1.10 1.83
CA ASP A 41 0.26 -1.18 0.78
C ASP A 41 0.73 -0.50 -0.52
N LEU A 42 1.40 0.64 -0.41
CA LEU A 42 2.04 1.30 -1.54
C LEU A 42 3.13 0.44 -2.20
N ILE A 43 3.95 -0.28 -1.44
CA ILE A 43 4.95 -1.21 -1.99
C ILE A 43 4.27 -2.35 -2.77
N VAL A 44 3.17 -2.88 -2.25
CA VAL A 44 2.36 -3.87 -2.98
C VAL A 44 1.89 -3.25 -4.29
N ALA A 45 1.26 -2.07 -4.26
CA ALA A 45 0.79 -1.39 -5.46
C ALA A 45 1.90 -1.14 -6.50
N VAL A 46 3.10 -0.74 -6.07
CA VAL A 46 4.28 -0.56 -6.95
C VAL A 46 4.70 -1.88 -7.59
N ALA A 47 4.71 -2.98 -6.82
CA ALA A 47 5.02 -4.30 -7.36
C ALA A 47 3.99 -4.75 -8.41
N VAL A 48 2.70 -4.52 -8.14
CA VAL A 48 1.61 -4.81 -9.08
C VAL A 48 1.74 -4.01 -10.36
N ALA A 49 2.00 -2.70 -10.26
CA ALA A 49 2.17 -1.83 -11.42
C ALA A 49 3.42 -2.21 -12.24
N SER A 50 4.51 -2.62 -11.58
CA SER A 50 5.73 -3.09 -12.24
C SER A 50 5.48 -4.38 -13.02
N LEU A 51 4.72 -5.31 -12.44
CA LEU A 51 4.28 -6.51 -13.15
C LEU A 51 3.39 -6.15 -14.33
N GLY A 52 2.43 -5.22 -14.19
CA GLY A 52 1.62 -4.74 -15.31
C GLY A 52 2.43 -4.10 -16.44
N ALA A 53 3.49 -3.35 -16.11
CA ALA A 53 4.42 -2.82 -17.12
C ALA A 53 5.16 -3.97 -17.84
N TRP A 54 5.59 -4.99 -17.10
CA TRP A 54 6.22 -6.19 -17.66
C TRP A 54 5.28 -6.99 -18.59
N THR A 55 3.98 -7.02 -18.28
CA THR A 55 3.00 -7.73 -19.13
C THR A 55 2.79 -7.03 -20.45
N VAL A 56 2.73 -5.70 -20.45
CA VAL A 56 2.65 -4.91 -21.70
C VAL A 56 3.91 -5.11 -22.53
N TRP A 57 5.06 -5.29 -21.88
CA TRP A 57 6.32 -5.56 -22.57
C TRP A 57 6.42 -6.99 -23.11
N SER A 58 5.79 -7.97 -22.46
CA SER A 58 5.93 -9.41 -22.79
C SER A 58 4.83 -10.00 -23.69
N ASP A 59 3.81 -9.21 -24.08
CA ASP A 59 2.67 -9.63 -24.93
C ASP A 59 1.97 -10.96 -24.47
N GLY A 60 2.00 -11.26 -23.17
CA GLY A 60 1.50 -12.52 -22.60
C GLY A 60 0.13 -12.41 -21.92
N PRO A 61 -0.68 -13.49 -21.88
CA PRO A 61 -2.00 -13.49 -21.25
C PRO A 61 -1.85 -13.47 -19.71
N THR A 62 -2.00 -12.28 -19.12
CA THR A 62 -1.66 -12.04 -17.71
C THR A 62 -2.80 -11.42 -16.90
N GLU A 63 -4.00 -11.40 -17.46
CA GLU A 63 -5.22 -10.81 -16.88
C GLU A 63 -5.53 -11.38 -15.48
N VAL A 64 -5.33 -12.70 -15.30
CA VAL A 64 -5.55 -13.38 -14.01
C VAL A 64 -4.58 -12.89 -12.92
N LEU A 65 -3.32 -12.62 -13.28
CA LEU A 65 -2.33 -12.11 -12.34
C LEU A 65 -2.71 -10.71 -11.87
N ILE A 66 -3.16 -9.85 -12.77
CA ILE A 66 -3.61 -8.49 -12.44
C ILE A 66 -4.83 -8.54 -11.51
N LEU A 67 -5.83 -9.39 -11.81
CA LEU A 67 -7.01 -9.55 -10.96
C LEU A 67 -6.65 -10.06 -9.56
N LEU A 68 -5.74 -11.03 -9.46
CA LEU A 68 -5.23 -11.54 -8.19
C LEU A 68 -4.56 -10.45 -7.36
N LEU A 69 -3.70 -9.67 -8.00
CA LEU A 69 -2.96 -8.58 -7.39
C LEU A 69 -3.89 -7.45 -6.89
N LEU A 70 -4.91 -7.10 -7.67
CA LEU A 70 -5.93 -6.12 -7.28
C LEU A 70 -6.78 -6.61 -6.10
N SER A 71 -7.10 -7.91 -6.06
CA SER A 71 -7.81 -8.52 -4.92
C SER A 71 -6.99 -8.44 -3.63
N LEU A 72 -5.70 -8.75 -3.70
CA LEU A 72 -4.76 -8.63 -2.58
C LEU A 72 -4.63 -7.18 -2.07
N LEU A 73 -4.56 -6.21 -3.00
CA LEU A 73 -4.51 -4.79 -2.67
C LEU A 73 -5.79 -4.34 -1.96
N GLY A 74 -6.96 -4.68 -2.51
CA GLY A 74 -8.26 -4.35 -1.89
C GLY A 74 -8.42 -4.95 -0.49
N PHE A 75 -7.94 -6.18 -0.29
CA PHE A 75 -7.94 -6.84 1.02
C PHE A 75 -6.98 -6.16 2.00
N THR A 76 -5.73 -5.91 1.59
CA THR A 76 -4.70 -5.30 2.44
C THR A 76 -5.07 -3.88 2.87
N GLY A 77 -5.66 -3.10 1.95
CA GLY A 77 -6.19 -1.78 2.24
C GLY A 77 -7.29 -1.80 3.31
N ALA A 78 -8.27 -2.71 3.18
CA ALA A 78 -9.35 -2.85 4.16
C ALA A 78 -8.84 -3.23 5.56
N VAL A 79 -7.87 -4.16 5.64
CA VAL A 79 -7.25 -4.58 6.90
C VAL A 79 -6.49 -3.43 7.57
N SER A 80 -5.74 -2.65 6.78
CA SER A 80 -4.98 -1.49 7.28
C SER A 80 -5.91 -0.45 7.91
N VAL A 81 -7.05 -0.16 7.27
CA VAL A 81 -8.07 0.75 7.81
C VAL A 81 -8.71 0.16 9.07
N ALA A 82 -9.09 -1.11 9.07
CA ALA A 82 -9.69 -1.77 10.23
C ALA A 82 -8.78 -1.71 11.46
N ARG A 83 -7.47 -1.92 11.27
CA ARG A 83 -6.46 -1.86 12.33
C ARG A 83 -6.30 -0.45 12.90
N LEU A 84 -6.28 0.56 12.04
CA LEU A 84 -6.28 1.96 12.49
C LEU A 84 -7.49 2.27 13.36
N VAL A 85 -8.68 1.85 12.94
CA VAL A 85 -9.92 2.07 13.69
C VAL A 85 -9.86 1.35 15.04
N ALA A 86 -9.37 0.12 15.07
CA ALA A 86 -9.20 -0.65 16.30
C ALA A 86 -8.24 0.04 17.29
N ASP A 87 -7.11 0.55 16.81
CA ASP A 87 -6.14 1.28 17.65
C ASP A 87 -6.78 2.54 18.26
N ARG A 88 -7.57 3.29 17.48
CA ARG A 88 -8.31 4.47 17.98
C ARG A 88 -9.34 4.11 19.06
N MET A 89 -10.01 2.97 18.94
CA MET A 89 -10.99 2.49 19.91
C MET A 89 -10.33 2.05 21.22
N ALA A 90 -9.18 1.39 21.16
CA ALA A 90 -8.41 0.98 22.33
C ALA A 90 -8.01 2.20 23.19
N THR A 91 -7.50 3.26 22.55
CA THR A 91 -7.15 4.51 23.25
C THR A 91 -8.38 5.17 23.92
N ARG A 92 -9.53 5.21 23.24
CA ARG A 92 -10.77 5.78 23.83
C ARG A 92 -11.28 5.00 25.03
N ARG A 93 -11.23 3.67 25.00
CA ARG A 93 -11.66 2.81 26.11
C ARG A 93 -10.87 3.10 27.39
N GLN A 94 -9.56 3.30 27.24
CA GLN A 94 -8.62 3.57 28.33
C GLN A 94 -8.87 4.94 28.99
N TYR A 95 -9.30 5.96 28.22
CA TYR A 95 -9.68 7.26 28.79
C TYR A 95 -10.99 7.18 29.60
N ARG A 96 -11.96 6.41 29.11
CA ARG A 96 -13.26 6.23 29.80
C ARG A 96 -13.10 5.58 31.18
N SER A 97 -12.26 4.56 31.30
CA SER A 97 -11.98 3.89 32.58
C SER A 97 -11.21 4.74 33.58
N SER A 98 -10.50 5.78 33.13
CA SER A 98 -9.77 6.70 34.03
C SER A 98 -10.67 7.81 34.60
N GLY A 99 -11.78 8.13 33.91
CA GLY A 99 -12.80 9.08 34.38
C GLY A 99 -13.83 8.48 35.35
N GLU A 100 -14.13 7.19 35.24
CA GLU A 100 -15.11 6.50 36.10
C GLU A 100 -14.62 6.27 37.55
N GLY A 101 -13.32 6.44 37.84
CA GLY A 101 -12.73 6.19 39.17
C GLY A 101 -12.54 7.41 40.08
N LYS A 102 -12.90 8.63 39.66
CA LYS A 102 -12.68 9.87 40.45
C LYS A 102 -13.95 10.51 41.02
N GLY A 103 -15.10 9.85 40.87
CA GLY A 103 -16.41 10.33 41.33
C GLY A 103 -16.97 9.60 42.56
N GLN A 104 -16.16 8.83 43.28
CA GLN A 104 -16.53 8.20 44.55
C GLN A 104 -15.62 8.69 45.67
#